data_AF-A0AA39Z3T5-F1
#
_entry.id   AF-A0AA39Z3T5-F1
#
_cell.length_a   1.000
_cell.length_b   1.000
_cell.length_c   1.000
_cell.angle_alpha   90.00
_cell.angle_beta   90.00
_cell.angle_gamma   90.00
#
_symmetry.space_group_name_H-M   'P 1'
#
loop_
_entity.id
_entity.type
_entity.pdbx_description
1 polymer ?
#
loop_
_entity_poly.entity_id
_entity_poly.type
_entity_poly.pdbx_seq_one_letter_code
_entity_poly.pdbx_strand_id
1 'polypeptide(L)'
;MAVPRSRIVELMRAQCKVFNTVFNPEGHRMGTKILRERLKGPSVASYYPRRIGTFNDLAKLYPEWEGLDLAEWDRQENVAALKARGKGAPKKKRTAPEKGGGKKKK
;
A
#
# COMPACT_ATOMS: atom_id res chain seq x y z
N MET A 1 -10.89 -56.32 1.22
CA MET A 1 -11.63 -55.41 0.33
C MET A 1 -12.12 -56.22 -0.86
N ALA A 2 -13.43 -56.22 -1.16
CA ALA A 2 -14.00 -57.02 -2.25
C ALA A 2 -13.72 -56.45 -3.66
N VAL A 3 -13.21 -55.22 -3.77
CA VAL A 3 -12.94 -54.53 -5.05
C VAL A 3 -11.44 -54.33 -5.25
N PRO A 4 -10.89 -54.58 -6.47
CA PRO A 4 -9.48 -54.34 -6.77
C PRO A 4 -9.09 -52.86 -6.66
N ARG A 5 -7.91 -52.58 -6.08
CA ARG A 5 -7.37 -51.21 -5.95
C ARG A 5 -7.21 -50.52 -7.31
N SER A 6 -6.82 -51.24 -8.36
CA SER A 6 -6.68 -50.70 -9.72
C SER A 6 -7.96 -50.05 -10.24
N ARG A 7 -9.12 -50.71 -10.02
CA ARG A 7 -10.43 -50.18 -10.43
C ARG A 7 -10.81 -48.90 -9.69
N ILE A 8 -10.46 -48.81 -8.40
CA ILE A 8 -10.69 -47.59 -7.60
C ILE A 8 -9.83 -46.44 -8.12
N VAL A 9 -8.56 -46.70 -8.44
CA VAL A 9 -7.62 -45.71 -8.98
C VAL A 9 -8.06 -45.21 -10.37
N GLU A 10 -8.58 -46.10 -11.22
CA GLU A 10 -9.17 -45.74 -12.52
C GLU A 10 -10.39 -44.82 -12.37
N LEU A 11 -11.29 -45.14 -11.44
CA LEU A 11 -12.45 -44.30 -11.15
C LEU A 11 -12.02 -42.91 -10.66
N MET A 12 -11.05 -42.85 -9.73
CA MET A 12 -10.47 -41.58 -9.26
C MET A 12 -9.85 -40.78 -10.41
N ARG A 13 -9.15 -41.44 -11.35
CA ARG A 13 -8.59 -40.77 -12.53
C ARG A 13 -9.70 -40.19 -13.41
N ALA A 14 -10.75 -40.95 -13.69
CA ALA A 14 -11.89 -40.49 -14.49
C ALA A 14 -12.61 -39.31 -13.82
N GLN A 15 -12.84 -39.39 -12.51
CA GLN A 15 -13.41 -38.31 -11.71
C GLN A 15 -12.55 -37.04 -11.79
N CYS A 16 -11.24 -37.15 -11.58
CA CYS A 16 -10.33 -36.01 -11.68
C CYS A 16 -10.36 -35.35 -13.06
N LYS A 17 -10.49 -36.15 -14.13
CA LYS A 17 -10.65 -35.66 -15.50
C LYS A 17 -11.97 -34.91 -15.70
N VAL A 18 -13.08 -35.44 -15.19
CA VAL A 18 -14.41 -34.80 -15.30
C VAL A 18 -14.45 -33.46 -14.58
N PHE A 19 -13.89 -33.37 -13.38
CA PHE A 19 -13.96 -32.17 -12.53
C PHE A 19 -12.74 -31.24 -12.64
N ASN A 20 -11.83 -31.52 -13.59
CA ASN A 20 -10.57 -30.78 -13.76
C ASN A 20 -9.79 -30.63 -12.44
N THR A 21 -9.71 -31.71 -11.66
CA THR A 21 -8.94 -31.77 -10.42
C THR A 21 -7.64 -32.53 -10.62
N VAL A 22 -6.68 -32.33 -9.72
CA VAL A 22 -5.34 -32.91 -9.83
C VAL A 22 -5.35 -34.36 -9.33
N PHE A 23 -4.93 -35.30 -10.17
CA PHE A 23 -4.77 -36.71 -9.83
C PHE A 23 -3.35 -37.00 -9.33
N ASN A 24 -3.20 -37.35 -8.05
CA ASN A 24 -1.89 -37.63 -7.40
C ASN A 24 -1.95 -38.91 -6.54
N PRO A 25 -1.90 -40.11 -7.15
CA PRO A 25 -2.03 -41.38 -6.43
C PRO A 25 -0.82 -41.68 -5.53
N GLU A 26 0.35 -41.14 -5.86
CA GLU A 26 1.62 -41.37 -5.15
C GLU A 26 1.91 -40.30 -4.08
N GLY A 27 1.02 -39.33 -3.87
CA GLY A 27 1.14 -38.34 -2.80
C GLY A 27 2.36 -37.41 -2.90
N HIS A 28 2.87 -37.14 -4.10
CA HIS A 28 4.06 -36.29 -4.28
C HIS A 28 3.78 -34.81 -3.96
N ARG A 29 4.79 -34.08 -3.48
CA ARG A 29 4.70 -32.65 -3.14
C ARG A 29 4.82 -31.78 -4.40
N MET A 30 3.69 -31.50 -5.06
CA MET A 30 3.66 -30.73 -6.32
C MET A 30 3.44 -29.21 -6.16
N GLY A 31 3.38 -28.69 -4.93
CA GLY A 31 3.17 -27.24 -4.69
C GLY A 31 1.76 -26.70 -5.00
N THR A 32 0.82 -27.55 -5.40
CA THR A 32 -0.57 -27.15 -5.74
C THR A 32 -1.32 -26.47 -4.60
N LYS A 33 -0.91 -26.69 -3.33
CA LYS A 33 -1.43 -25.96 -2.17
C LYS A 33 -1.21 -24.45 -2.30
N ILE A 34 -0.02 -24.04 -2.74
CA ILE A 34 0.34 -22.62 -2.87
C ILE A 34 -0.46 -21.96 -3.99
N LEU A 35 -0.65 -22.66 -5.11
CA LEU A 35 -1.43 -22.16 -6.25
C LEU A 35 -2.94 -22.08 -5.96
N ARG A 36 -3.46 -22.92 -5.06
CA ARG A 36 -4.87 -22.89 -4.62
C ARG A 36 -5.15 -21.78 -3.61
N GLU A 37 -4.11 -21.22 -2.98
CA GLU A 37 -4.28 -20.16 -2.01
C GLU A 37 -4.82 -18.90 -2.71
N ARG A 38 -5.91 -18.33 -2.16
CA ARG A 38 -6.52 -17.13 -2.74
C ARG A 38 -5.61 -15.94 -2.49
N LEU A 39 -5.39 -15.12 -3.52
CA LEU A 39 -4.58 -13.92 -3.40
C LEU A 39 -5.23 -12.92 -2.44
N LYS A 40 -4.48 -12.49 -1.41
CA LYS A 40 -4.91 -11.49 -0.40
C LYS A 40 -4.57 -10.04 -0.75
N GLY A 41 -3.90 -9.81 -1.88
CA GLY A 41 -3.39 -8.50 -2.29
C GLY A 41 -4.41 -7.37 -2.23
N PRO A 42 -5.61 -7.51 -2.84
CA PRO A 42 -6.63 -6.46 -2.82
C PRO A 42 -7.07 -6.07 -1.40
N SER A 43 -7.30 -7.05 -0.53
CA SER A 43 -7.74 -6.83 0.85
C SER A 43 -6.67 -6.08 1.67
N VAL A 44 -5.39 -6.38 1.43
CA VAL A 44 -4.28 -5.69 2.12
C VAL A 44 -4.08 -4.28 1.57
N ALA A 45 -4.21 -4.09 0.25
CA ALA A 45 -4.06 -2.78 -0.38
C ALA A 45 -5.14 -1.78 0.08
N SER A 46 -6.35 -2.26 0.35
CA SER A 46 -7.47 -1.43 0.82
C SER A 46 -7.49 -1.19 2.33
N TYR A 47 -6.38 -1.42 3.04
CA TYR A 47 -6.34 -1.26 4.50
C TYR A 47 -6.66 0.17 4.95
N TYR A 48 -6.07 1.17 4.27
CA TYR A 48 -6.41 2.57 4.51
C TYR A 48 -7.54 3.01 3.57
N PRO A 49 -8.54 3.77 4.06
CA PRO A 49 -9.55 4.38 3.22
C PRO A 49 -8.91 5.23 2.11
N ARG A 50 -9.48 5.18 0.91
CA ARG A 50 -9.04 6.07 -0.17
C ARG A 50 -9.36 7.52 0.21
N ARG A 51 -8.51 8.47 -0.22
CA ARG A 51 -8.80 9.89 -0.09
C ARG A 51 -10.02 10.23 -0.96
N ILE A 52 -11.09 10.70 -0.33
CA ILE A 52 -12.41 10.92 -0.96
C ILE A 52 -12.52 12.31 -1.57
N GLY A 53 -11.90 13.31 -0.93
CA GLY A 53 -11.81 14.67 -1.45
C GLY A 53 -10.93 15.51 -0.53
N THR A 54 -10.18 16.45 -1.11
CA THR A 54 -9.41 17.46 -0.37
C THR A 54 -10.03 18.84 -0.56
N PHE A 55 -9.66 19.79 0.31
CA PHE A 55 -10.08 21.19 0.17
C PHE A 55 -9.70 21.76 -1.21
N ASN A 56 -8.53 21.38 -1.73
CA ASN A 56 -8.07 21.77 -3.06
C ASN A 56 -8.94 21.21 -4.19
N ASP A 57 -9.53 20.03 -4.00
CA ASP A 57 -10.44 19.46 -5.00
C ASP A 57 -11.77 20.24 -5.01
N LEU A 58 -12.23 20.66 -3.82
CA LEU A 58 -13.44 21.48 -3.70
C LEU A 58 -13.26 22.88 -4.29
N ALA A 59 -12.11 23.53 -4.05
CA ALA A 59 -11.78 24.82 -4.65
C ALA A 59 -11.68 24.77 -6.19
N LYS A 60 -11.22 23.64 -6.76
CA LYS A 60 -11.21 23.43 -8.22
C LYS A 60 -12.61 23.22 -8.79
N LEU A 61 -13.50 22.55 -8.04
CA LEU A 61 -14.87 22.29 -8.48
C LEU A 61 -15.72 23.56 -8.50
N TYR A 62 -15.44 24.50 -7.59
CA TYR A 62 -16.17 25.76 -7.49
C TYR A 62 -15.20 26.95 -7.43
N PRO A 63 -14.70 27.42 -8.59
CA PRO A 63 -13.74 28.53 -8.64
C PRO A 63 -14.29 29.85 -8.08
N GLU A 64 -15.60 30.06 -8.14
CA GLU A 64 -16.30 31.23 -7.57
C GLU A 64 -16.45 31.15 -6.04
N TRP A 65 -16.14 30.01 -5.43
CA TRP A 65 -16.23 29.84 -3.97
C TRP A 65 -14.90 30.23 -3.30
N GLU A 66 -14.93 31.33 -2.55
CA GLU A 66 -13.82 31.81 -1.72
C GLU A 66 -13.79 31.07 -0.36
N GLY A 67 -13.65 29.75 -0.40
CA GLY A 67 -13.46 28.96 0.81
C GLY A 67 -12.10 29.23 1.48
N LEU A 68 -12.06 29.26 2.81
CA LEU A 68 -10.82 29.30 3.60
C LEU A 68 -10.58 27.98 4.35
N ASP A 69 -9.44 27.35 4.15
CA ASP A 69 -8.97 26.23 4.97
C ASP A 69 -8.37 26.77 6.28
N LEU A 70 -9.16 26.74 7.35
CA LEU A 70 -8.79 27.28 8.66
C LEU A 70 -7.54 26.61 9.25
N ALA A 71 -7.36 25.31 9.04
CA ALA A 71 -6.22 24.59 9.59
C ALA A 71 -4.92 24.98 8.87
N GLU A 72 -4.99 25.13 7.54
CA GLU A 72 -3.85 25.62 6.77
C GLU A 72 -3.57 27.10 7.05
N TRP A 73 -4.60 27.92 7.24
CA TRP A 73 -4.46 29.33 7.60
C TRP A 73 -3.76 29.52 8.96
N ASP A 74 -4.22 28.82 10.00
CA ASP A 74 -3.56 28.82 11.32
C ASP A 74 -2.11 28.33 11.23
N ARG A 75 -1.85 27.28 10.43
CA ARG A 75 -0.47 26.81 10.19
C ARG A 75 0.39 27.91 9.56
N GLN A 76 -0.14 28.68 8.62
CA GLN A 76 0.58 29.78 7.97
C GLN A 76 0.84 30.95 8.92
N GLU A 77 -0.14 31.33 9.75
CA GLU A 77 0.01 32.36 10.77
C GLU A 77 1.09 31.98 11.79
N ASN A 78 1.07 30.73 12.28
CA ASN A 78 2.09 30.20 13.17
C ASN A 78 3.50 30.27 12.56
N VAL A 79 3.63 29.96 11.27
CA VAL A 79 4.90 30.09 10.53
C VAL A 79 5.33 31.55 10.41
N ALA A 80 4.42 32.47 10.13
CA ALA A 80 4.71 33.90 10.04
C ALA A 80 5.17 34.44 11.40
N ALA A 81 4.48 34.11 12.49
CA ALA A 81 4.82 34.49 13.85
C ALA A 81 6.20 33.94 14.28
N LEU A 82 6.54 32.70 13.90
CA LEU A 82 7.86 32.11 14.13
C LEU A 82 8.97 32.88 13.40
N LYS A 83 8.74 33.25 12.14
CA LYS A 83 9.70 34.03 11.34
C LYS A 83 9.92 35.42 11.92
N ALA A 84 8.86 36.12 12.34
CA ALA A 84 8.94 37.47 12.90
C ALA A 84 9.87 37.54 14.14
N ARG A 85 9.84 36.51 14.99
CA ARG A 85 10.70 36.42 16.19
C ARG A 85 12.05 35.71 15.97
N GLY A 86 12.45 35.49 14.71
CA GLY A 86 13.71 34.80 14.37
C GLY A 86 13.76 33.31 14.73
N LYS A 87 12.61 32.70 15.07
CA LYS A 87 12.47 31.27 15.39
C LYS A 87 11.95 30.44 14.21
N GLY A 88 12.05 31.00 12.99
CA GLY A 88 11.70 30.28 11.77
C GLY A 88 12.65 29.11 11.50
N ALA A 89 12.18 28.12 10.75
CA ALA A 89 13.04 27.02 10.33
C ALA A 89 14.25 27.54 9.53
N PRO A 90 15.48 27.05 9.80
CA PRO A 90 16.67 27.45 9.07
C PRO A 90 16.57 27.02 7.60
N LYS A 91 17.34 27.67 6.73
CA LYS A 91 17.39 27.33 5.30
C LYS A 91 17.84 25.88 5.12
N LYS A 92 16.99 25.06 4.49
CA LYS A 92 17.31 23.66 4.15
C LYS A 92 18.58 23.61 3.28
N LYS A 93 19.62 22.93 3.76
CA LYS A 93 20.83 22.65 2.97
C LYS A 93 20.45 21.73 1.80
N ARG A 94 20.89 22.06 0.59
CA ARG A 94 20.66 21.25 -0.63
C ARG A 94 21.93 20.59 -1.16
N THR A 95 23.06 20.80 -0.48
CA THR A 95 24.37 20.25 -0.82
C THR A 95 24.89 19.40 0.34
N ALA A 96 25.80 18.48 0.03
CA ALA A 96 26.50 17.72 1.05
C ALA A 96 27.26 18.68 1.98
N PRO A 97 27.35 18.37 3.29
CA PRO A 97 28.14 19.19 4.20
C PRO A 97 29.60 19.12 3.75
N GLU A 98 30.20 20.26 3.41
CA GLU A 98 31.64 20.35 3.24
C GLU A 98 32.32 19.88 4.53
N LYS A 99 33.23 18.90 4.41
CA LYS A 99 34.10 18.49 5.50
C LYS A 99 35.13 19.60 5.72
N GLY A 100 34.79 20.54 6.60
CA GLY A 100 35.73 21.56 7.10
C GLY A 100 35.28 22.98 6.82
N GLY A 101 34.42 23.53 7.67
CA GLY A 101 34.09 24.95 7.67
C GLY A 101 33.79 25.40 9.09
N GLY A 102 34.83 25.83 9.80
CA GLY A 102 34.79 26.21 11.20
C GLY A 102 33.74 27.27 11.53
N LYS A 103 33.32 27.28 12.81
CA LYS A 103 32.55 28.33 13.46
C LYS A 103 33.02 29.73 13.01
N LYS A 104 32.24 30.43 12.19
CA LYS A 104 32.29 31.90 12.18
C LYS A 104 31.36 32.39 13.29
N LYS A 105 31.96 32.69 14.44
CA LYS A 105 31.40 33.62 15.43
C LYS A 105 31.32 34.99 14.76
N LYS A 106 30.16 35.63 14.82
CA LYS A 106 30.04 37.08 14.86
C LYS A 106 28.98 37.42 15.89
#